data_AF-A0A832X701-F1
#
_entry.id   AF-A0A832X701-F1
#
_cell.length_a   1.000
_cell.length_b   1.000
_cell.length_c   1.000
_cell.angle_alpha   90.00
_cell.angle_beta   90.00
_cell.angle_gamma   90.00
#
_symmetry.space_group_name_H-M   'P 1'
#
loop_
_entity.id
_entity.type
_entity.pdbx_description
1 polymer ?
#
loop_
_entity_poly.entity_id
_entity_poly.type
_entity_poly.pdbx_seq_one_letter_code
_entity_poly.pdbx_strand_id
1 'polypeptide(L)' 'LKRREALKKAFAAFDPRIVGSFSTMDVERILKNPNVIRNKAKIDSAINNAQRF' A
#
# COMPACT_ATOMS: atom_id res chain seq x y z
N LEU A 1 -11.58 12.31 -7.08
CA LEU A 1 -11.66 10.83 -7.22
C LEU A 1 -10.39 10.12 -7.74
N LYS A 2 -9.45 10.79 -8.46
CA LYS A 2 -8.30 10.12 -9.13
C LYS A 2 -7.34 9.34 -8.21
N ARG A 3 -7.18 9.75 -6.95
CA ARG A 3 -6.27 9.08 -5.99
C ARG A 3 -6.83 7.77 -5.41
N ARG A 4 -8.16 7.59 -5.44
CA ARG A 4 -8.83 6.43 -4.83
C ARG A 4 -8.57 5.16 -5.64
N GLU A 5 -8.66 5.25 -6.96
CA GLU A 5 -8.33 4.15 -7.88
C GLU A 5 -6.85 3.79 -7.85
N ALA A 6 -5.96 4.79 -7.76
CA ALA A 6 -4.52 4.58 -7.64
C ALA A 6 -4.17 3.84 -6.34
N LEU A 7 -4.78 4.23 -5.21
CA LEU A 7 -4.63 3.54 -3.93
C LEU A 7 -5.16 2.10 -4.00
N LYS A 8 -6.34 1.90 -4.58
CA LYS A 8 -6.94 0.57 -4.73
C LYS A 8 -6.05 -0.36 -5.56
N LYS A 9 -5.44 0.13 -6.64
CA LYS A 9 -4.46 -0.65 -7.43
C LYS A 9 -3.14 -0.87 -6.68
N ALA A 10 -2.65 0.14 -5.95
CA ALA A 10 -1.38 0.06 -5.22
C ALA A 10 -1.44 -0.92 -4.05
N PHE A 11 -2.57 -0.98 -3.34
CA PHE A 11 -2.79 -1.82 -2.16
C PHE A 11 -3.63 -3.08 -2.47
N ALA A 12 -3.58 -3.61 -3.70
CA ALA A 12 -4.26 -4.86 -4.06
C ALA A 12 -5.74 -4.93 -3.61
N ALA A 13 -6.51 -3.89 -3.93
CA ALA A 13 -7.89 -3.70 -3.51
C ALA A 13 -8.13 -3.67 -1.99
N PHE A 14 -7.08 -3.44 -1.20
CA PHE A 14 -7.04 -3.50 0.26
C PHE A 14 -7.27 -4.92 0.82
N ASP A 15 -6.92 -5.97 0.07
CA ASP A 15 -6.97 -7.33 0.58
C ASP A 15 -5.89 -7.52 1.66
N PRO A 16 -6.25 -7.78 2.93
CA PRO A 16 -5.29 -7.87 4.02
C PRO A 16 -4.30 -9.03 3.86
N ARG A 17 -4.70 -10.13 3.19
CA ARG A 17 -3.82 -11.28 2.94
C ARG A 17 -2.68 -10.91 2.00
N ILE A 18 -3.00 -10.10 0.99
CA ILE A 18 -2.04 -9.62 -0.01
C ILE A 18 -1.20 -8.49 0.57
N VAL A 19 -1.85 -7.47 1.16
CA VAL A 19 -1.17 -6.30 1.72
C VAL A 19 -0.29 -6.66 2.90
N GLY A 20 -0.71 -7.60 3.76
CA GLY A 20 0.10 -8.09 4.87
C GLY A 20 1.34 -8.86 4.43
N SER A 21 1.33 -9.39 3.20
CA SER A 21 2.46 -10.09 2.58
C SER A 21 3.36 -9.16 1.75
N PHE A 22 3.13 -7.85 1.76
CA PHE A 22 3.96 -6.90 1.02
C PHE A 22 5.39 -6.87 1.56
N SER A 23 6.32 -6.93 0.61
CA SER A 23 7.76 -6.87 0.87
C SER A 23 8.26 -5.43 0.86
N THR A 24 9.53 -5.23 1.25
CA THR A 24 10.22 -3.94 1.08
C THR A 24 10.22 -3.46 -0.38
N MET A 25 10.25 -4.37 -1.36
CA MET A 25 10.14 -4.03 -2.78
C MET A 25 8.76 -3.45 -3.14
N ASP A 26 7.69 -3.96 -2.53
CA ASP A 26 6.34 -3.42 -2.72
C ASP A 26 6.21 -2.02 -2.15
N VAL A 27 6.79 -1.79 -0.97
CA VAL A 27 6.84 -0.46 -0.35
C VAL A 27 7.56 0.53 -1.27
N GLU A 28 8.71 0.17 -1.82
CA GLU A 28 9.44 1.02 -2.77
C GLU A 28 8.65 1.27 -4.06
N ARG A 29 7.96 0.26 -4.59
CA ARG A 29 7.10 0.39 -5.77
C ARG A 29 5.96 1.39 -5.52
N ILE A 30 5.34 1.33 -4.34
CA ILE A 30 4.26 2.25 -3.95
C ILE A 30 4.82 3.67 -3.74
N LEU A 31 6.00 3.82 -3.14
CA LEU A 31 6.67 5.11 -2.96
C LEU A 31 7.03 5.79 -4.28
N LYS A 32 7.40 5.01 -5.30
CA LYS A 32 7.70 5.53 -6.65
C LYS A 32 6.45 5.98 -7.41
N ASN A 33 5.25 5.57 -6.99
CA ASN A 33 4.01 5.90 -7.70
C ASN A 33 3.56 7.35 -7.36
N PRO A 34 3.52 8.28 -8.36
CA PRO A 34 3.12 9.68 -8.16
C PRO A 34 1.67 9.86 -7.73
N ASN A 35 0.82 8.87 -7.96
CA ASN A 35 -0.62 8.97 -7.71
C ASN A 35 -1.03 8.48 -6.32
N VAL A 36 -0.08 8.00 -5.52
CA VAL A 36 -0.28 7.46 -4.17
C VAL A 36 0.39 8.36 -3.15
N ILE A 37 0.02 8.22 -1.88
CA ILE A 37 0.65 8.96 -0.80
C ILE A 37 2.09 8.43 -0.64
N ARG A 38 3.08 9.25 -1.03
CA ARG A 38 4.51 8.96 -0.90
C ARG A 38 5.01 9.15 0.54
N ASN A 39 4.34 8.50 1.48
CA ASN A 39 4.74 8.52 2.89
C ASN A 39 4.99 7.08 3.33
N LYS A 40 6.27 6.75 3.55
CA LYS A 40 6.70 5.40 3.94
C LYS A 40 6.01 4.93 5.22
N ALA A 41 5.95 5.78 6.25
CA ALA A 41 5.30 5.44 7.53
C ALA A 41 3.82 5.08 7.37
N LYS A 42 3.09 5.72 6.45
CA LYS A 42 1.68 5.36 6.16
C LYS A 42 1.55 4.02 5.45
N ILE A 43 2.48 3.70 4.55
CA ILE A 43 2.50 2.40 3.84
C ILE A 43 2.83 1.29 4.84
N ASP A 44 3.89 1.47 5.62
CA ASP A 44 4.33 0.51 6.64
C ASP A 44 3.21 0.26 7.68
N SER A 45 2.52 1.32 8.11
CA SER A 45 1.37 1.18 9.03
C SER A 45 0.22 0.38 8.40
N ALA A 46 -0.08 0.60 7.11
CA ALA A 46 -1.12 -0.14 6.41
C ALA A 46 -0.78 -1.64 6.28
N ILE A 47 0.49 -1.96 6.02
CA ILE A 47 0.99 -3.34 5.97
C ILE A 47 0.91 -4.00 7.35
N ASN A 48 1.42 -3.34 8.40
CA ASN A 48 1.34 -3.87 9.76
C ASN A 48 -0.12 -4.06 10.23
N ASN A 49 -1.03 -3.17 9.85
CA ASN A 49 -2.46 -3.35 10.16
C ASN A 49 -3.05 -4.52 9.38
N ALA A 50 -2.67 -4.72 8.12
CA ALA A 50 -3.11 -5.86 7.30
C ALA A 50 -2.57 -7.20 7.82
N GLN A 51 -1.36 -7.24 8.38
CA GLN A 51 -0.79 -8.43 9.02
C GLN A 51 -1.52 -8.84 10.31
N ARG A 52 -2.22 -7.91 10.94
CA ARG A 52 -2.94 -8.11 12.20
C ARG A 52 -4.43 -8.40 11.99
N PHE A 53 -4.90 -8.35 10.74
CA PHE A 53 -6.29 -8.57 10.34
C PHE A 53 -6.53 -10.06 10.09
#